data_AF-A0A116LRC3-F1
#
_entry.id   AF-A0A116LRC3-F1
#
_cell.length_a   1.000
_cell.length_b   1.000
_cell.length_c   1.000
_cell.angle_alpha   90.00
_cell.angle_beta   90.00
_cell.angle_gamma   90.00
#
_symmetry.space_group_name_H-M   'P 1'
#
loop_
_entity.id
_entity.type
_entity.pdbx_description
1 polymer ?
#
loop_
_entity_poly.entity_id
_entity_poly.type
_entity_poly.pdbx_seq_one_letter_code
_entity_poly.pdbx_strand_id
1 'polypeptide(L)'
;MKNTKQNPKNQEFLTDYFEQMAQEASLLHPELEHLSAEERQTFLDQLYREDESRRAKRLKEHLEVFSDAVIGVIITMMLLEIPLPSDTVDTHHFFTGILIFFVSFFIVADFWYDNHKILGQIEHATSKILIVQFNFMATLALIPLFTRWMMEGITTTAVVGYGVVTIAVNLCQSILNYFVLQEKFAGTTYTKRFVSMAHLRQLVTVALFNIVVILFAYFNPTLAFYFYILRPIVSFLGAAFFEKRRQERKEKMAVRVNHI
;
A
#
# COMPACT_ATOMS: atom_id res chain seq x y z
N MET A 1 21.60 -4.80 -28.29
CA MET A 1 21.75 -3.33 -28.15
C MET A 1 21.13 -2.67 -29.37
N LYS A 2 19.87 -2.21 -29.29
CA LYS A 2 19.22 -1.46 -30.38
C LYS A 2 19.36 0.03 -30.10
N ASN A 3 20.03 0.69 -31.02
CA ASN A 3 20.31 2.12 -31.07
C ASN A 3 19.01 2.88 -31.36
N THR A 4 18.33 3.39 -30.34
CA THR A 4 17.23 4.35 -30.50
C THR A 4 17.82 5.67 -30.96
N LYS A 5 17.69 5.98 -32.25
CA LYS A 5 17.94 7.32 -32.80
C LYS A 5 17.15 8.33 -31.96
N GLN A 6 17.84 9.12 -31.13
CA GLN A 6 17.25 10.24 -30.41
C GLN A 6 16.72 11.25 -31.43
N ASN A 7 15.42 11.55 -31.34
CA ASN A 7 14.75 12.55 -32.17
C ASN A 7 15.42 13.93 -31.93
N PRO A 8 15.88 14.65 -32.97
CA PRO A 8 16.59 15.92 -32.82
C PRO A 8 15.79 16.98 -32.05
N LYS A 9 14.45 16.97 -32.16
CA LYS A 9 13.58 17.86 -31.36
C LYS A 9 13.64 17.58 -29.85
N ASN A 10 13.91 16.33 -29.44
CA ASN A 10 14.06 16.00 -28.03
C ASN A 10 15.43 16.44 -27.50
N GLN A 11 16.48 16.45 -28.34
CA GLN A 11 17.79 16.95 -27.92
C GLN A 11 17.78 18.47 -27.75
N GLU A 12 17.15 19.19 -28.67
CA GLU A 12 16.98 20.65 -28.59
C GLU A 12 16.17 21.04 -27.35
N PHE A 13 15.00 20.41 -27.13
CA PHE A 13 14.20 20.62 -25.92
C PHE A 13 14.95 20.34 -24.61
N LEU A 14 15.73 19.25 -24.56
CA LEU A 14 16.52 18.94 -23.36
C LEU A 14 17.62 19.99 -23.14
N THR A 15 18.25 20.48 -24.21
CA THR A 15 19.32 21.48 -24.13
C THR A 15 18.77 22.80 -23.59
N ASP A 16 17.66 23.30 -24.15
CA ASP A 16 16.97 24.50 -23.66
C ASP A 16 16.51 24.36 -22.20
N TYR A 17 16.00 23.18 -21.83
CA TYR A 17 15.58 22.89 -20.45
C TYR A 17 16.76 22.97 -19.48
N PHE A 18 17.90 22.37 -19.80
CA PHE A 18 19.09 22.42 -18.95
C PHE A 18 19.67 23.83 -18.84
N GLU A 19 19.61 24.62 -19.92
CA GLU A 19 20.10 26.00 -19.93
C GLU A 19 19.22 26.93 -19.08
N GLN A 20 17.89 26.80 -19.16
CA GLN A 20 16.95 27.49 -18.26
C GLN A 20 17.16 27.11 -16.79
N MET A 21 17.31 25.82 -16.51
CA MET A 21 17.53 25.33 -15.14
C MET A 21 18.85 25.85 -14.56
N ALA A 22 19.91 25.93 -15.36
CA ALA A 22 21.18 26.50 -14.94
C ALA A 22 21.08 28.01 -14.64
N GLN A 23 20.32 28.75 -15.45
CA GLN A 23 20.03 30.16 -15.18
C GLN A 23 19.21 30.34 -13.90
N GLU A 24 18.16 29.55 -13.70
CA GLU A 24 17.34 29.60 -12.48
C GLU A 24 18.16 29.26 -11.22
N ALA A 25 19.03 28.26 -11.31
CA ALA A 25 19.97 27.91 -10.23
C ALA A 25 20.94 29.06 -9.92
N SER A 26 21.48 29.76 -10.93
CA SER A 26 22.36 30.93 -10.71
C SER A 26 21.65 32.11 -10.05
N LEU A 27 20.35 32.31 -10.34
CA LEU A 27 19.54 33.36 -9.71
C LEU A 27 19.23 33.06 -8.24
N LEU A 28 18.97 31.78 -7.92
CA LEU A 28 18.62 31.34 -6.56
C LEU A 28 19.85 31.15 -5.66
N HIS A 29 21.02 30.89 -6.25
CA HIS A 29 22.28 30.65 -5.53
C HIS A 29 23.41 31.53 -6.09
N PRO A 30 23.53 32.80 -5.64
CA PRO A 30 24.54 33.74 -6.11
C PRO A 30 25.98 33.25 -5.91
N GLU A 31 26.19 32.39 -4.91
CA GLU A 31 27.46 31.77 -4.56
C GLU A 31 28.09 31.00 -5.75
N LEU A 32 27.27 30.51 -6.69
CA LEU A 32 27.70 29.79 -7.90
C LEU A 32 28.61 30.61 -8.83
N GLU A 33 28.48 31.94 -8.84
CA GLU A 33 29.27 32.83 -9.69
C GLU A 33 30.74 32.86 -9.29
N HIS A 34 31.02 32.67 -8.00
CA HIS A 34 32.36 32.81 -7.41
C HIS A 34 33.13 31.49 -7.38
N LEU A 35 32.45 30.37 -7.63
CA LEU A 35 33.03 29.02 -7.64
C LEU A 35 33.80 28.74 -8.93
N SER A 36 34.87 27.95 -8.80
CA SER A 36 35.53 27.34 -9.96
C SER A 36 34.58 26.39 -10.70
N ALA A 37 34.88 26.06 -11.96
CA ALA A 37 33.99 25.22 -12.78
C ALA A 37 33.71 23.84 -12.12
N GLU A 38 34.70 23.26 -11.46
CA GLU A 38 34.60 21.95 -10.81
C GLU A 38 33.78 22.01 -9.51
N GLU A 39 33.98 23.06 -8.69
CA GLU A 39 33.19 23.32 -7.49
C GLU A 39 31.73 23.63 -7.83
N ARG A 40 31.51 24.42 -8.90
CA ARG A 40 30.18 24.74 -9.41
C ARG A 40 29.44 23.48 -9.84
N GLN A 41 30.11 22.57 -10.56
CA GLN A 41 29.51 21.33 -11.00
C GLN A 41 29.19 20.40 -9.82
N THR A 42 30.10 20.31 -8.84
CA THR A 42 29.86 19.54 -7.61
C THR A 42 28.68 20.10 -6.80
N PHE A 43 28.59 21.42 -6.68
CA PHE A 43 27.48 22.09 -6.00
C PHE A 43 26.16 21.84 -6.73
N LEU A 44 26.13 21.99 -8.06
CA LEU A 44 24.93 21.72 -8.85
C LEU A 44 24.50 20.26 -8.71
N ASP A 45 25.42 19.30 -8.78
CA ASP A 45 25.11 17.88 -8.57
C ASP A 45 24.52 17.61 -7.18
N GLN A 46 25.03 18.26 -6.13
CA GLN A 46 24.45 18.18 -4.78
C GLN A 46 23.05 18.79 -4.73
N LEU A 47 22.87 19.98 -5.30
CA LEU A 47 21.58 20.68 -5.35
C LEU A 47 20.52 19.86 -6.10
N TYR A 48 20.89 19.28 -7.24
CA TYR A 48 20.01 18.41 -8.02
C TYR A 48 19.60 17.15 -7.25
N ARG A 49 20.55 16.49 -6.55
CA ARG A 49 20.25 15.32 -5.72
C ARG A 49 19.32 15.65 -4.55
N GLU A 50 19.52 16.81 -3.92
CA GLU A 50 18.63 17.28 -2.86
C GLU A 50 17.22 17.55 -3.38
N ASP A 51 17.08 18.25 -4.50
CA ASP A 51 15.77 18.55 -5.08
C ASP A 51 15.05 17.26 -5.54
N GLU A 52 15.77 16.31 -6.17
CA GLU A 52 15.21 15.02 -6.54
C GLU A 52 14.69 14.24 -5.32
N SER A 53 15.48 14.18 -4.24
CA SER A 53 15.06 13.56 -2.97
C SER A 53 13.84 14.25 -2.36
N ARG A 54 13.81 15.60 -2.36
CA ARG A 54 12.66 16.38 -1.87
C ARG A 54 11.41 16.10 -2.69
N ARG A 55 11.51 16.10 -4.03
CA ARG A 55 10.41 15.78 -4.94
C ARG A 55 9.89 14.35 -4.73
N ALA A 56 10.80 13.38 -4.60
CA ALA A 56 10.43 11.98 -4.40
C ALA A 56 9.75 11.74 -3.03
N LYS A 57 10.19 12.45 -1.98
CA LYS A 57 9.53 12.45 -0.67
C LYS A 57 8.12 13.06 -0.75
N ARG A 58 7.99 14.23 -1.38
CA ARG A 58 6.68 14.88 -1.59
C ARG A 58 5.74 13.98 -2.38
N LEU A 59 6.23 13.31 -3.42
CA LEU A 59 5.43 12.37 -4.21
C LEU A 59 4.90 11.20 -3.37
N LYS A 60 5.72 10.68 -2.45
CA LYS A 60 5.33 9.64 -1.50
C LYS A 60 4.21 10.11 -0.55
N GLU A 61 4.35 11.31 0.02
CA GLU A 61 3.32 11.91 0.90
C GLU A 61 2.00 12.11 0.15
N HIS A 62 2.05 12.63 -1.08
CA HIS A 62 0.86 12.80 -1.92
C HIS A 62 0.21 11.46 -2.31
N LEU A 63 1.02 10.43 -2.56
CA LEU A 63 0.54 9.08 -2.83
C LEU A 63 -0.20 8.49 -1.62
N GLU A 64 0.31 8.68 -0.41
CA GLU A 64 -0.33 8.24 0.83
C GLU A 64 -1.70 8.92 1.00
N VAL A 65 -1.76 10.25 0.86
CA VAL A 65 -3.01 11.01 0.94
C VAL A 65 -4.01 10.58 -0.13
N PHE A 66 -3.55 10.36 -1.37
CA PHE A 66 -4.40 9.88 -2.45
C PHE A 66 -4.95 8.48 -2.15
N SER A 67 -4.11 7.57 -1.65
CA SER A 67 -4.52 6.22 -1.28
C SER A 67 -5.54 6.22 -0.15
N ASP A 68 -5.37 7.08 0.86
CA ASP A 68 -6.32 7.23 1.97
C ASP A 68 -7.67 7.76 1.49
N ALA A 69 -7.66 8.75 0.59
CA ALA A 69 -8.88 9.26 -0.02
C ALA A 69 -9.63 8.18 -0.82
N VAL A 70 -8.92 7.39 -1.63
CA VAL A 70 -9.52 6.29 -2.40
C VAL A 70 -10.12 5.23 -1.48
N ILE A 71 -9.40 4.83 -0.42
CA ILE A 71 -9.89 3.83 0.55
C ILE A 71 -11.11 4.35 1.32
N GLY A 72 -11.11 5.64 1.69
CA GLY A 72 -12.28 6.29 2.28
C GLY A 72 -13.51 6.21 1.38
N VAL A 73 -13.35 6.48 0.08
CA VAL A 73 -14.42 6.33 -0.92
C VAL A 73 -14.88 4.88 -1.06
N ILE A 74 -13.97 3.91 -1.03
CA ILE A 74 -14.33 2.48 -1.07
C ILE A 74 -15.21 2.12 0.13
N ILE A 75 -14.84 2.57 1.33
CA ILE A 75 -15.61 2.32 2.56
C ILE A 75 -17.00 2.96 2.49
N THR A 76 -17.10 4.21 2.05
CA THR A 76 -18.39 4.89 1.94
C THR A 76 -19.26 4.30 0.86
N MET A 77 -18.70 3.89 -0.29
CA MET A 77 -19.44 3.19 -1.33
C MET A 77 -20.03 1.88 -0.79
N MET A 78 -19.30 1.11 0.02
CA MET A 78 -19.88 -0.08 0.67
C MET A 78 -21.04 0.25 1.61
N LEU A 79 -20.97 1.37 2.34
CA LEU A 79 -22.03 1.80 3.24
C LEU A 79 -23.31 2.16 2.48
N LEU A 80 -23.16 2.82 1.32
CA LEU A 80 -24.29 3.27 0.49
C LEU A 80 -25.05 2.11 -0.17
N GLU A 81 -24.47 0.91 -0.24
CA GLU A 81 -25.10 -0.27 -0.82
C GLU A 81 -26.02 -1.02 0.17
N ILE A 82 -26.06 -0.61 1.44
CA ILE A 82 -26.93 -1.26 2.44
C ILE A 82 -28.40 -1.05 2.05
N PRO A 83 -29.18 -2.13 1.83
CA PRO A 83 -30.56 -2.02 1.38
C PRO A 83 -31.45 -1.47 2.51
N LEU A 84 -32.06 -0.31 2.30
CA LEU A 84 -32.95 0.31 3.29
C LEU A 84 -34.28 -0.46 3.39
N PRO A 85 -34.85 -0.62 4.59
CA PRO A 85 -36.15 -1.26 4.77
C PRO A 85 -37.22 -0.46 4.02
N SER A 86 -38.06 -1.16 3.27
CA SER A 86 -39.15 -0.61 2.46
C SER A 86 -40.23 -1.68 2.30
N ASP A 87 -41.33 -1.38 1.62
CA ASP A 87 -42.42 -2.35 1.41
C ASP A 87 -41.97 -3.66 0.75
N THR A 88 -40.84 -3.65 0.03
CA THR A 88 -40.25 -4.82 -0.65
C THR A 88 -39.00 -5.36 0.04
N VAL A 89 -38.41 -4.62 1.00
CA VAL A 89 -37.18 -5.00 1.71
C VAL A 89 -37.51 -5.23 3.18
N ASP A 90 -37.48 -6.50 3.60
CA ASP A 90 -37.70 -6.85 4.99
C ASP A 90 -36.55 -6.35 5.90
N THR A 91 -36.90 -6.05 7.15
CA THR A 91 -36.00 -5.60 8.21
C THR A 91 -34.85 -6.60 8.42
N HIS A 92 -35.08 -7.89 8.26
CA HIS A 92 -34.04 -8.91 8.32
C HIS A 92 -32.94 -8.70 7.26
N HIS A 93 -33.33 -8.34 6.03
CA HIS A 93 -32.39 -8.10 4.94
C HIS A 93 -31.52 -6.85 5.21
N PHE A 94 -32.12 -5.80 5.76
CA PHE A 94 -31.39 -4.59 6.20
C PHE A 94 -30.31 -4.91 7.24
N PHE A 95 -30.65 -5.65 8.31
CA PHE A 95 -29.68 -6.03 9.34
C PHE A 95 -28.59 -6.97 8.82
N THR A 96 -28.94 -7.88 7.90
CA THR A 96 -27.97 -8.74 7.21
C THR A 96 -26.99 -7.90 6.38
N GLY A 97 -27.50 -6.88 5.67
CA GLY A 97 -26.69 -5.92 4.93
C GLY A 97 -25.70 -5.16 5.83
N ILE A 98 -26.15 -4.68 6.99
CA ILE A 98 -25.27 -4.05 7.98
C ILE A 98 -24.15 -4.98 8.43
N LEU A 99 -24.46 -6.26 8.70
CA LEU A 99 -23.46 -7.22 9.16
C LEU A 99 -22.42 -7.52 8.06
N ILE A 100 -22.87 -7.69 6.81
CA ILE A 100 -22.00 -7.86 5.65
C ILE A 100 -21.10 -6.63 5.45
N PHE A 101 -21.67 -5.43 5.60
CA PHE A 101 -20.91 -4.19 5.59
C PHE A 101 -19.80 -4.19 6.64
N PHE A 102 -20.08 -4.56 7.89
CA PHE A 102 -19.05 -4.58 8.94
C PHE A 102 -17.94 -5.59 8.67
N VAL A 103 -18.26 -6.79 8.18
CA VAL A 103 -17.25 -7.78 7.78
C VAL A 103 -16.34 -7.19 6.71
N SER A 104 -16.91 -6.63 5.63
CA SER A 104 -16.13 -6.00 4.56
C SER A 104 -15.38 -4.76 5.02
N PHE A 105 -15.95 -3.95 5.91
CA PHE A 105 -15.31 -2.78 6.50
C PHE A 105 -14.01 -3.18 7.20
N PHE A 106 -14.05 -4.19 8.08
CA PHE A 106 -12.84 -4.63 8.79
C PHE A 106 -11.80 -5.25 7.85
N ILE A 107 -12.23 -5.90 6.78
CA ILE A 107 -11.32 -6.44 5.75
C ILE A 107 -10.60 -5.30 5.01
N VAL A 108 -11.33 -4.28 4.55
CA VAL A 108 -10.74 -3.11 3.87
C VAL A 108 -9.88 -2.30 4.84
N ALA A 109 -10.30 -2.15 6.11
CA ALA A 109 -9.52 -1.49 7.15
C ALA A 109 -8.20 -2.23 7.45
N ASP A 110 -8.21 -3.57 7.45
CA ASP A 110 -6.99 -4.36 7.60
C ASP A 110 -6.03 -4.15 6.42
N PHE A 111 -6.56 -4.14 5.19
CA PHE A 111 -5.76 -3.81 4.00
C PHE A 111 -5.14 -2.41 4.07
N TRP A 112 -5.91 -1.42 4.51
CA TRP A 112 -5.44 -0.06 4.75
C TRP A 112 -4.34 -0.04 5.82
N TYR A 113 -4.54 -0.71 6.94
CA TYR A 113 -3.59 -0.79 8.04
C TYR A 113 -2.26 -1.42 7.59
N ASP A 114 -2.32 -2.52 6.85
CA ASP A 114 -1.14 -3.15 6.25
C ASP A 114 -0.45 -2.24 5.23
N ASN A 115 -1.21 -1.54 4.39
CA ASN A 115 -0.66 -0.63 3.39
C ASN A 115 0.07 0.56 4.03
N HIS A 116 -0.54 1.16 5.05
CA HIS A 116 0.04 2.26 5.81
C HIS A 116 1.36 1.84 6.47
N LYS A 117 1.43 0.63 7.06
CA LYS A 117 2.68 0.07 7.62
C LYS A 117 3.74 -0.20 6.56
N ILE A 118 3.37 -0.55 5.33
CA ILE A 118 4.31 -0.81 4.24
C ILE A 118 4.89 0.51 3.73
N LEU A 119 4.04 1.50 3.40
CA LEU A 119 4.48 2.81 2.90
C LEU A 119 5.23 3.63 3.97
N GLY A 120 4.93 3.43 5.25
CA GLY A 120 5.67 4.03 6.36
C GLY A 120 7.12 3.52 6.52
N GLN A 121 7.55 2.53 5.73
CA GLN A 121 8.92 1.98 5.78
C GLN A 121 9.88 2.54 4.72
N ILE A 122 9.39 3.37 3.80
CA ILE A 122 10.18 4.00 2.74
C ILE A 122 10.22 5.52 2.92
N GLU A 123 11.33 6.14 2.51
CA GLU A 123 11.48 7.60 2.51
C GLU A 123 10.98 8.23 1.21
N HIS A 124 11.05 7.49 0.09
CA HIS A 124 10.74 7.97 -1.25
C HIS A 124 9.90 6.95 -2.03
N ALA A 125 9.02 7.43 -2.92
CA ALA A 125 8.23 6.55 -3.77
C ALA A 125 8.91 6.36 -5.14
N THR A 126 9.37 5.13 -5.42
CA THR A 126 9.91 4.79 -6.74
C THR A 126 8.80 4.54 -7.76
N SER A 127 9.09 4.65 -9.05
CA SER A 127 8.10 4.40 -10.13
C SER A 127 7.50 2.99 -10.07
N LYS A 128 8.25 1.99 -9.60
CA LYS A 128 7.77 0.62 -9.41
C LYS A 128 6.72 0.54 -8.30
N ILE A 129 6.98 1.22 -7.18
CA ILE A 129 6.05 1.32 -6.05
C ILE A 129 4.75 1.99 -6.49
N LEU A 130 4.84 3.09 -7.26
CA LEU A 130 3.67 3.78 -7.80
C LEU A 130 2.77 2.87 -8.63
N ILE A 131 3.33 2.15 -9.61
CA ILE A 131 2.56 1.25 -10.48
C ILE A 131 1.84 0.19 -9.64
N VAL A 132 2.53 -0.42 -8.69
CA VAL A 132 1.93 -1.45 -7.82
C VAL A 132 0.85 -0.84 -6.93
N GLN A 133 1.05 0.38 -6.41
CA GLN A 133 0.05 1.08 -5.60
C GLN A 133 -1.24 1.32 -6.37
N PHE A 134 -1.16 1.76 -7.63
CA PHE A 134 -2.35 1.92 -8.47
C PHE A 134 -3.07 0.60 -8.74
N ASN A 135 -2.33 -0.49 -8.96
CA ASN A 135 -2.93 -1.82 -9.11
C ASN A 135 -3.59 -2.31 -7.80
N PHE A 136 -2.98 -2.05 -6.64
CA PHE A 136 -3.56 -2.33 -5.34
C PHE A 136 -4.87 -1.58 -5.14
N MET A 137 -4.90 -0.27 -5.41
CA MET A 137 -6.13 0.54 -5.29
C MET A 137 -7.21 0.07 -6.27
N ALA A 138 -6.85 -0.22 -7.52
CA ALA A 138 -7.78 -0.68 -8.54
C ALA A 138 -8.42 -2.04 -8.18
N THR A 139 -7.63 -2.98 -7.65
CA THR A 139 -8.15 -4.27 -7.19
C THR A 139 -8.99 -4.13 -5.92
N LEU A 140 -8.59 -3.26 -4.99
CA LEU A 140 -9.34 -2.99 -3.76
C LEU A 140 -10.70 -2.32 -4.06
N ALA A 141 -10.77 -1.49 -5.11
CA ALA A 141 -12.01 -0.86 -5.58
C ALA A 141 -13.04 -1.87 -6.13
N LEU A 142 -12.70 -3.15 -6.30
CA LEU A 142 -13.65 -4.21 -6.65
C LEU A 142 -14.37 -4.78 -5.41
N ILE A 143 -13.86 -4.57 -4.19
CA ILE A 143 -14.47 -5.09 -2.96
C ILE A 143 -15.94 -4.61 -2.77
N PRO A 144 -16.32 -3.34 -3.05
CA PRO A 144 -17.71 -2.90 -2.95
C PRO A 144 -18.66 -3.69 -3.83
N LEU A 145 -18.26 -4.01 -5.06
CA LEU A 145 -19.06 -4.80 -5.99
C LEU A 145 -19.44 -6.17 -5.39
N PHE A 146 -18.46 -6.90 -4.87
CA PHE A 146 -18.72 -8.21 -4.27
C PHE A 146 -19.40 -8.10 -2.91
N THR A 147 -19.18 -7.02 -2.16
CA THR A 147 -19.90 -6.73 -0.91
C THR A 147 -21.39 -6.55 -1.18
N ARG A 148 -21.75 -5.74 -2.19
CA ARG A 148 -23.13 -5.57 -2.65
C ARG A 148 -23.73 -6.90 -3.11
N TRP A 149 -23.00 -7.68 -3.91
CA TRP A 149 -23.49 -8.99 -4.35
C TRP A 149 -23.79 -9.92 -3.17
N MET A 150 -22.96 -9.89 -2.14
CA MET A 150 -23.18 -10.63 -0.89
C MET A 150 -24.42 -10.13 -0.12
N MET A 151 -24.70 -8.82 -0.16
CA MET A 151 -25.90 -8.23 0.45
C MET A 151 -27.19 -8.73 -0.21
N GLU A 152 -27.22 -8.86 -1.55
CA GLU A 152 -28.36 -9.45 -2.26
C GLU A 152 -28.58 -10.92 -1.89
N GLY A 153 -27.48 -11.65 -1.67
CA GLY A 153 -27.54 -13.01 -1.14
C GLY A 153 -26.16 -13.64 -1.01
N ILE A 154 -25.94 -14.31 0.14
CA ILE A 154 -24.68 -14.99 0.43
C ILE A 154 -24.61 -16.33 -0.34
N THR A 155 -24.35 -16.23 -1.64
CA THR A 155 -24.22 -17.38 -2.54
C THR A 155 -22.76 -17.83 -2.64
N THR A 156 -22.53 -19.10 -2.97
CA THR A 156 -21.17 -19.62 -3.19
C THR A 156 -20.41 -18.80 -4.24
N THR A 157 -21.06 -18.42 -5.33
CA THR A 157 -20.43 -17.61 -6.39
C THR A 157 -19.98 -16.25 -5.90
N ALA A 158 -20.81 -15.56 -5.10
CA ALA A 158 -20.45 -14.27 -4.52
C ALA A 158 -19.27 -14.39 -3.55
N VAL A 159 -19.26 -15.42 -2.69
CA VAL A 159 -18.17 -15.68 -1.74
C VAL A 159 -16.85 -16.04 -2.45
N VAL A 160 -16.92 -16.87 -3.50
CA VAL A 160 -15.77 -17.24 -4.32
C VAL A 160 -15.22 -16.00 -5.03
N GLY A 161 -16.09 -15.18 -5.63
CA GLY A 161 -15.68 -13.95 -6.29
C GLY A 161 -15.02 -12.96 -5.34
N TYR A 162 -15.59 -12.78 -4.14
CA TYR A 162 -15.00 -11.97 -3.08
C TYR A 162 -13.60 -12.48 -2.67
N GLY A 163 -13.45 -13.79 -2.53
CA GLY A 163 -12.17 -14.43 -2.24
C GLY A 163 -11.12 -14.23 -3.32
N VAL A 164 -11.51 -14.36 -4.59
CA VAL A 164 -10.61 -14.14 -5.74
C VAL A 164 -10.11 -12.69 -5.77
N VAL A 165 -11.00 -11.71 -5.56
CA VAL A 165 -10.58 -10.30 -5.45
C VAL A 165 -9.65 -10.10 -4.26
N THR A 166 -9.98 -10.68 -3.11
CA THR A 166 -9.15 -10.60 -1.90
C THR A 166 -7.74 -11.19 -2.14
N ILE A 167 -7.63 -12.28 -2.90
CA ILE A 167 -6.33 -12.85 -3.32
C ILE A 167 -5.58 -11.87 -4.23
N ALA A 168 -6.27 -11.24 -5.20
CA ALA A 168 -5.64 -10.26 -6.09
C ALA A 168 -5.11 -9.04 -5.33
N VAL A 169 -5.89 -8.50 -4.39
CA VAL A 169 -5.46 -7.39 -3.51
C VAL A 169 -4.25 -7.80 -2.68
N ASN A 170 -4.28 -9.00 -2.07
CA ASN A 170 -3.15 -9.54 -1.30
C ASN A 170 -1.89 -9.73 -2.16
N LEU A 171 -2.05 -10.13 -3.42
CA LEU A 171 -0.93 -10.26 -4.34
C LEU A 171 -0.31 -8.89 -4.62
N CYS A 172 -1.11 -7.87 -4.94
CA CYS A 172 -0.61 -6.50 -5.13
C CYS A 172 0.12 -5.99 -3.88
N GLN A 173 -0.46 -6.17 -2.70
CA GLN A 173 0.15 -5.75 -1.44
C GLN A 173 1.43 -6.53 -1.11
N SER A 174 1.49 -7.82 -1.45
CA SER A 174 2.69 -8.63 -1.29
C SER A 174 3.80 -8.13 -2.22
N ILE A 175 3.50 -7.83 -3.48
CA ILE A 175 4.46 -7.27 -4.44
C ILE A 175 4.98 -5.92 -3.95
N LEU A 176 4.10 -5.08 -3.40
CA LEU A 176 4.47 -3.79 -2.81
C LEU A 176 5.46 -3.98 -1.66
N ASN A 177 5.13 -4.86 -0.71
CA ASN A 177 5.98 -5.19 0.43
C ASN A 177 7.35 -5.72 -0.02
N TYR A 178 7.41 -6.54 -1.08
CA TYR A 178 8.68 -7.01 -1.63
C TYR A 178 9.57 -5.86 -2.11
N PHE A 179 9.03 -4.90 -2.87
CA PHE A 179 9.81 -3.75 -3.35
C PHE A 179 10.28 -2.86 -2.20
N VAL A 180 9.41 -2.62 -1.21
CA VAL A 180 9.77 -1.85 -0.01
C VAL A 180 10.87 -2.53 0.80
N LEU A 181 10.79 -3.83 1.03
CA LEU A 181 11.83 -4.54 1.79
C LEU A 181 13.17 -4.59 1.02
N GLN A 182 13.14 -4.69 -0.31
CA GLN A 182 14.36 -4.61 -1.13
C GLN A 182 15.06 -3.26 -0.97
N GLU A 183 14.31 -2.16 -0.97
CA GLU A 183 14.83 -0.81 -0.79
C GLU A 183 15.37 -0.59 0.63
N LYS A 184 14.57 -0.95 1.64
CA LYS A 184 14.93 -0.81 3.06
C LYS A 184 16.20 -1.57 3.45
N PHE A 185 16.43 -2.72 2.84
CA PHE A 185 17.61 -3.56 3.15
C PHE A 185 18.73 -3.43 2.12
N ALA A 186 18.62 -2.51 1.15
CA ALA A 186 19.66 -2.21 0.18
C ALA A 186 20.90 -1.65 0.91
N GLY A 187 21.88 -2.51 1.17
CA GLY A 187 23.12 -2.16 1.88
C GLY A 187 23.33 -2.86 3.22
N THR A 188 22.39 -3.68 3.68
CA THR A 188 22.55 -4.48 4.91
C THR A 188 23.06 -5.90 4.61
N THR A 189 23.70 -6.56 5.59
CA THR A 189 24.17 -7.96 5.49
C THR A 189 23.01 -8.98 5.46
N TYR A 190 21.75 -8.53 5.58
CA TYR A 190 20.61 -9.41 5.43
C TYR A 190 20.63 -10.02 4.04
N THR A 191 20.68 -11.35 4.00
CA THR A 191 20.69 -12.08 2.74
C THR A 191 19.36 -11.79 2.04
N LYS A 192 19.39 -11.38 0.76
CA LYS A 192 18.17 -11.27 -0.09
C LYS A 192 17.25 -12.48 0.05
N ARG A 193 17.84 -13.66 0.32
CA ARG A 193 17.17 -14.92 0.62
C ARG A 193 16.28 -14.90 1.88
N PHE A 194 16.69 -14.25 2.96
CA PHE A 194 15.88 -14.16 4.18
C PHE A 194 14.63 -13.30 3.94
N VAL A 195 14.81 -12.14 3.28
CA VAL A 195 13.71 -11.24 2.90
C VAL A 195 12.73 -11.94 1.97
N SER A 196 13.22 -12.65 0.94
CA SER A 196 12.36 -13.37 0.01
C SER A 196 11.63 -14.57 0.63
N MET A 197 12.26 -15.29 1.57
CA MET A 197 11.61 -16.40 2.27
C MET A 197 10.51 -15.93 3.22
N ALA A 198 10.74 -14.85 3.96
CA ALA A 198 9.73 -14.26 4.83
C ALA A 198 8.52 -13.75 4.02
N HIS A 199 8.79 -13.09 2.88
CA HIS A 199 7.80 -12.63 1.93
C HIS A 199 6.98 -13.79 1.33
N LEU A 200 7.65 -14.81 0.80
CA LEU A 200 6.98 -15.98 0.21
C LEU A 200 6.11 -16.69 1.26
N ARG A 201 6.60 -16.84 2.49
CA ARG A 201 5.82 -17.44 3.58
C ARG A 201 4.55 -16.64 3.87
N GLN A 202 4.62 -15.31 3.92
CA GLN A 202 3.46 -14.46 4.14
C GLN A 202 2.43 -14.64 3.01
N LEU A 203 2.88 -14.53 1.75
CA LEU A 203 2.01 -14.70 0.58
C LEU A 203 1.33 -16.07 0.58
N VAL A 204 2.10 -17.15 0.77
CA VAL A 204 1.58 -18.53 0.80
C VAL A 204 0.58 -18.72 1.94
N THR A 205 0.86 -18.21 3.14
CA THR A 205 -0.03 -18.36 4.29
C THR A 205 -1.39 -17.70 4.04
N VAL A 206 -1.38 -16.47 3.52
CA VAL A 206 -2.61 -15.72 3.22
C VAL A 206 -3.36 -16.33 2.05
N ALA A 207 -2.66 -16.76 1.00
CA ALA A 207 -3.28 -17.41 -0.16
C ALA A 207 -3.93 -18.75 0.24
N LEU A 208 -3.24 -19.59 1.02
CA LEU A 208 -3.79 -20.86 1.49
C LEU A 208 -5.01 -20.66 2.39
N PHE A 209 -4.98 -19.69 3.30
CA PHE A 209 -6.15 -19.36 4.12
C PHE A 209 -7.36 -18.99 3.24
N ASN A 210 -7.18 -18.09 2.26
CA ASN A 210 -8.25 -17.70 1.34
C ASN A 210 -8.76 -18.90 0.52
N ILE A 211 -7.86 -19.74 0.00
CA ILE A 211 -8.23 -20.95 -0.77
C ILE A 211 -9.07 -21.89 0.10
N VAL A 212 -8.69 -22.10 1.37
CA VAL A 212 -9.48 -22.94 2.30
C VAL A 212 -10.88 -22.36 2.51
N VAL A 213 -11.00 -21.04 2.70
CA VAL A 213 -12.31 -20.37 2.83
C VAL A 213 -13.15 -20.52 1.56
N ILE A 214 -12.54 -20.35 0.38
CA ILE A 214 -13.19 -20.54 -0.92
C ILE A 214 -13.70 -21.98 -1.08
N LEU A 215 -12.87 -22.99 -0.75
CA LEU A 215 -13.28 -24.39 -0.80
C LEU A 215 -14.41 -24.68 0.19
N PHE A 216 -14.37 -24.07 1.38
CA PHE A 216 -15.42 -24.20 2.39
C PHE A 216 -16.76 -23.57 1.95
N ALA A 217 -16.72 -22.52 1.10
CA ALA A 217 -17.92 -21.85 0.59
C ALA A 217 -18.83 -22.74 -0.27
N TYR A 218 -18.31 -23.85 -0.80
CA TYR A 218 -19.11 -24.87 -1.51
C TYR A 218 -19.96 -25.71 -0.55
N PHE A 219 -19.63 -25.76 0.73
CA PHE A 219 -20.39 -26.47 1.75
C PHE A 219 -21.33 -25.51 2.50
N ASN A 220 -20.83 -24.34 2.90
CA ASN A 220 -21.62 -23.34 3.61
C ASN A 220 -21.12 -21.92 3.27
N PRO A 221 -21.71 -21.23 2.29
CA PRO A 221 -21.24 -19.91 1.85
C PRO A 221 -21.39 -18.85 2.95
N THR A 222 -22.44 -18.91 3.76
CA THR A 222 -22.68 -17.97 4.86
C THR A 222 -21.57 -18.03 5.89
N LEU A 223 -21.24 -19.23 6.36
CA LEU A 223 -20.18 -19.41 7.35
C LEU A 223 -18.80 -19.13 6.76
N ALA A 224 -18.57 -19.51 5.50
CA ALA A 224 -17.34 -19.19 4.77
C ALA A 224 -17.09 -17.68 4.70
N PHE A 225 -18.13 -16.89 4.41
CA PHE A 225 -18.01 -15.44 4.40
C PHE A 225 -17.56 -14.88 5.75
N TYR A 226 -18.17 -15.34 6.84
CA TYR A 226 -17.78 -14.89 8.17
C TYR A 226 -16.34 -15.27 8.53
N PHE A 227 -15.77 -16.34 7.98
CA PHE A 227 -14.36 -16.66 8.20
C PHE A 227 -13.39 -15.60 7.66
N TYR A 228 -13.78 -14.76 6.69
CA TYR A 228 -12.91 -13.67 6.26
C TYR A 228 -12.64 -12.65 7.38
N ILE A 229 -13.53 -12.51 8.38
CA ILE A 229 -13.32 -11.60 9.52
C ILE A 229 -12.18 -12.06 10.45
N LEU A 230 -11.81 -13.36 10.41
CA LEU A 230 -10.76 -13.90 11.26
C LEU A 230 -9.41 -13.24 10.99
N ARG A 231 -9.13 -12.87 9.73
CA ARG A 231 -7.87 -12.22 9.37
C ARG A 231 -7.74 -10.84 10.05
N PRO A 232 -8.66 -9.88 9.85
CA PRO A 232 -8.62 -8.59 10.55
C PRO A 232 -8.51 -8.73 12.07
N ILE A 233 -9.27 -9.68 12.66
CA ILE A 233 -9.21 -9.94 14.11
C ILE A 233 -7.79 -10.33 14.54
N VAL A 234 -7.17 -11.30 13.86
CA VAL A 234 -5.81 -11.75 14.18
C VAL A 234 -4.79 -10.61 13.97
N SER A 235 -4.94 -9.83 12.90
CA SER A 235 -4.08 -8.69 12.59
C SER A 235 -4.11 -7.62 13.67
N PHE A 236 -5.31 -7.16 14.06
CA PHE A 236 -5.47 -6.10 15.06
C PHE A 236 -5.13 -6.57 16.48
N LEU A 237 -5.50 -7.79 16.86
CA LEU A 237 -5.10 -8.37 18.15
C LEU A 237 -3.58 -8.56 18.21
N GLY A 238 -2.98 -9.04 17.13
CA GLY A 238 -1.53 -9.15 17.00
C GLY A 238 -0.84 -7.80 17.19
N ALA A 239 -1.32 -6.76 16.51
CA ALA A 239 -0.79 -5.40 16.63
C ALA A 239 -0.82 -4.90 18.08
N ALA A 240 -1.97 -4.99 18.76
CA ALA A 240 -2.11 -4.57 20.16
C ALA A 240 -1.16 -5.35 21.10
N PHE A 241 -1.01 -6.66 20.87
CA PHE A 241 -0.10 -7.49 21.65
C PHE A 241 1.38 -7.12 21.46
N PHE A 242 1.81 -6.88 20.21
CA PHE A 242 3.20 -6.51 19.92
C PHE A 242 3.56 -5.11 20.40
N GLU A 243 2.62 -4.17 20.37
CA GLU A 243 2.81 -2.82 20.91
C GLU A 243 3.12 -2.84 22.40
N LYS A 244 2.31 -3.56 23.19
CA LYS A 244 2.55 -3.74 24.63
C LYS A 244 3.94 -4.32 24.92
N ARG A 245 4.34 -5.38 24.20
CA ARG A 245 5.67 -5.99 24.37
C ARG A 245 6.81 -5.04 24.00
N ARG A 246 6.62 -4.14 23.04
CA ARG A 246 7.63 -3.16 22.64
C ARG A 246 7.82 -2.10 23.72
N GLN A 247 6.74 -1.65 24.37
CA GLN A 247 6.80 -0.73 25.50
C GLN A 247 7.53 -1.37 26.69
N GLU A 248 7.15 -2.59 27.08
CA GLU A 248 7.82 -3.33 28.16
C GLU A 248 9.34 -3.51 27.91
N ARG A 249 9.74 -3.73 26.65
CA ARG A 249 11.17 -3.83 26.27
C ARG A 249 11.89 -2.49 26.39
N LYS A 250 11.27 -1.40 25.95
CA LYS A 250 11.85 -0.05 26.06
C LYS A 250 12.04 0.35 27.52
N GLU A 251 11.05 0.08 28.37
CA GLU A 251 11.13 0.34 29.82
C GLU A 251 12.28 -0.46 30.46
N LYS A 252 12.38 -1.76 30.17
CA LYS A 252 13.48 -2.60 30.66
C LYS A 252 14.85 -2.11 30.18
N MET A 253 14.96 -1.62 28.95
CA MET A 253 16.21 -1.04 28.44
C MET A 253 16.55 0.29 29.13
N ALA A 254 15.56 1.17 29.36
CA ALA A 254 15.77 2.43 30.05
C ALA A 254 16.24 2.24 31.50
N VAL A 255 15.65 1.27 32.22
CA VAL A 255 16.10 0.89 33.58
C VAL A 255 17.53 0.36 33.55
N ARG A 256 17.90 -0.44 32.55
CA ARG A 256 19.25 -1.02 32.43
C ARG A 256 20.32 0.02 32.11
N VAL A 257 19.98 1.06 31.34
CA VAL A 257 20.89 2.17 31.01
C VAL A 257 21.08 3.10 32.22
N ASN A 258 20.06 3.32 33.04
CA ASN A 258 20.19 4.15 34.26
C ASN A 258 20.97 3.48 35.42
N HIS A 259 21.31 2.20 35.29
CA HIS A 259 22.09 1.44 36.28
C HIS A 259 23.55 1.15 35.84
N ILE A 260 23.98 1.76 34.73
CA ILE A 260 25.37 1.74 34.23
C ILE A 260 25.94 3.14 34.40
#